data_AF-A0A9X0BBW7-F1
#
_entry.id   AF-A0A9X0BBW7-F1
#
_cell.length_a   1.000
_cell.length_b   1.000
_cell.length_c   1.000
_cell.angle_alpha   90.00
_cell.angle_beta   90.00
_cell.angle_gamma   90.00
#
_symmetry.space_group_name_H-M   'P 1'
#
loop_
_entity.id
_entity.type
_entity.pdbx_description
1 polymer ?
#
loop_
_entity_poly.entity_id
_entity_poly.type
_entity_poly.pdbx_seq_one_letter_code
_entity_poly.pdbx_strand_id
1 'polypeptide(L)'
;MLSSTISAWLKNLGEIYSWLQSMFTHRIRYRGRKMLNNSNTVSEAQQNLIMKYTDSRTFLNHYLPRHVDTDMQNVINGRQSNKSLMCVITRISRWIDTRRPRHLTPKQQASIHKYLEYVEAVRAAIDNEEAKNVLRTDSILPEQIDLLEKLQNSRDEILQLLPSCNIAVILKAGLCIDNVNGRL
;
A
#
# COMPACT_ATOMS: atom_id res chain seq x y z
N MET A 1 29.85 -0.97 -27.50
CA MET A 1 28.48 -1.48 -27.74
C MET A 1 27.61 -0.34 -28.23
N LEU A 2 26.94 -0.48 -29.37
CA LEU A 2 25.95 0.52 -29.80
C LEU A 2 24.73 0.47 -28.86
N SER A 3 24.15 1.64 -28.58
CA SER A 3 22.94 1.79 -27.74
C SER A 3 21.77 0.93 -28.25
N SER A 4 21.66 0.76 -29.57
CA SER A 4 20.65 -0.08 -30.23
C SER A 4 20.75 -1.57 -29.85
N THR A 5 21.96 -2.09 -29.66
CA THR A 5 22.18 -3.51 -29.30
C THR A 5 21.67 -3.83 -27.90
N ILE A 6 21.95 -2.96 -26.92
CA ILE A 6 21.48 -3.14 -25.53
C ILE A 6 19.97 -3.00 -25.45
N SER A 7 19.39 -2.03 -26.17
CA SER A 7 17.94 -1.85 -26.22
C SER A 7 17.22 -3.04 -26.85
N ALA A 8 17.77 -3.65 -27.90
CA ALA A 8 17.23 -4.87 -28.50
C ALA A 8 17.33 -6.06 -27.52
N TRP A 9 18.45 -6.18 -26.81
CA TRP A 9 18.63 -7.26 -25.83
C TRP A 9 17.66 -7.15 -24.65
N LEU A 10 17.44 -5.93 -24.14
CA LEU A 10 16.45 -5.68 -23.09
C LEU A 10 15.02 -5.97 -23.56
N LYS A 11 14.68 -5.61 -24.81
CA LYS A 11 13.40 -5.99 -25.42
C LYS A 11 13.19 -7.50 -25.38
N ASN A 12 14.15 -8.26 -25.91
CA ASN A 12 14.09 -9.72 -25.94
C ASN A 12 13.97 -10.32 -24.53
N LEU A 13 14.71 -9.80 -23.55
CA LEU A 13 14.56 -10.24 -22.16
C LEU A 13 13.15 -9.98 -21.62
N GLY A 14 12.59 -8.80 -21.88
CA GLY A 14 11.22 -8.48 -21.48
C GLY A 14 10.20 -9.46 -22.06
N GLU A 15 10.38 -9.83 -23.33
CA GLU A 15 9.55 -10.82 -24.01
C GLU A 15 9.72 -12.23 -23.41
N ILE A 16 10.95 -12.68 -23.15
CA ILE A 16 11.25 -13.97 -22.51
C ILE A 16 10.58 -14.07 -21.13
N TYR A 17 10.67 -13.01 -20.32
CA TYR A 17 10.02 -12.96 -19.01
C TYR A 17 8.51 -12.67 -19.08
N SER A 18 7.93 -12.66 -20.29
CA SER A 18 6.51 -12.38 -20.53
C SER A 18 6.04 -11.07 -19.90
N TRP A 19 6.92 -10.09 -19.80
CA TRP A 19 6.56 -8.76 -19.33
C TRP A 19 5.76 -8.06 -20.43
N LEU A 20 4.52 -7.66 -20.11
CA LEU A 20 3.63 -6.96 -21.04
C LEU A 20 4.19 -5.63 -21.59
N GLN A 21 5.29 -5.14 -21.03
CA GLN A 21 6.05 -4.03 -21.59
C GLN A 21 7.47 -4.46 -21.89
N SER A 22 7.94 -4.08 -23.08
CA SER A 22 9.36 -4.08 -23.44
C SER A 22 10.19 -3.38 -22.35
N MET A 23 11.26 -4.04 -21.90
CA MET A 23 12.22 -3.40 -21.00
C MET A 23 12.99 -2.33 -21.75
N PHE A 24 13.05 -1.14 -21.16
CA PHE A 24 13.83 -0.04 -21.67
C PHE A 24 14.84 0.39 -20.61
N THR A 25 16.03 0.80 -21.05
CA THR A 25 17.11 1.33 -20.20
C THR A 25 16.62 2.47 -19.29
N HIS A 26 15.76 3.34 -19.80
CA HIS A 26 15.15 4.43 -19.04
C HIS A 26 14.31 3.93 -17.85
N ARG A 27 13.56 2.81 -18.00
CA ARG A 27 12.74 2.25 -16.90
C ARG A 27 13.62 1.69 -15.78
N ILE A 28 14.75 1.09 -16.12
CA ILE A 28 15.72 0.60 -15.14
C ILE A 28 16.29 1.78 -14.34
N ARG A 29 16.65 2.89 -15.01
CA ARG A 29 17.09 4.11 -14.31
C ARG A 29 16.01 4.71 -13.42
N TYR A 30 14.77 4.76 -13.92
CA TYR A 30 13.62 5.27 -13.18
C TYR A 30 13.35 4.48 -11.90
N ARG A 31 13.22 3.15 -12.01
CA ARG A 31 12.97 2.29 -10.83
C ARG A 31 14.20 2.18 -9.93
N GLY A 32 15.39 2.11 -10.51
CA GLY A 32 16.65 2.04 -9.77
C GLY A 32 16.87 3.26 -8.89
N ARG A 33 16.66 4.47 -9.42
CA ARG A 33 16.80 5.69 -8.61
C ARG A 33 15.75 5.76 -7.50
N LYS A 34 14.51 5.36 -7.75
CA LYS A 34 13.47 5.23 -6.71
C LYS A 34 13.91 4.28 -5.59
N MET A 35 14.46 3.12 -5.93
CA MET A 35 14.93 2.14 -4.93
C MET A 35 16.09 2.69 -4.11
N LEU A 36 17.04 3.39 -4.72
CA LEU A 36 18.12 4.06 -4.02
C LEU A 36 17.59 5.14 -3.06
N ASN A 37 16.61 5.94 -3.51
CA ASN A 37 15.99 6.99 -2.69
C ASN A 37 15.25 6.44 -1.46
N ASN A 38 14.62 5.27 -1.61
CA ASN A 38 13.88 4.63 -0.53
C ASN A 38 14.79 3.82 0.41
N SER A 39 16.04 3.61 0.04
CA SER A 39 17.03 2.94 0.87
C SER A 39 17.56 3.89 1.94
N ASN A 40 17.74 3.39 3.16
CA ASN A 40 18.44 4.13 4.22
C ASN A 40 19.97 4.07 4.06
N THR A 41 20.47 3.29 3.09
CA THR A 41 21.89 2.97 2.93
C THR A 41 22.64 3.98 2.06
N VAL A 42 21.95 4.58 1.08
CA VAL A 42 22.57 5.45 0.09
C VAL A 42 22.12 6.88 0.32
N SER A 43 23.07 7.77 0.61
CA SER A 43 22.77 9.20 0.76
C SER A 43 22.40 9.83 -0.59
N GLU A 44 21.70 10.97 -0.55
CA GLU A 44 21.33 11.71 -1.77
C GLU A 44 22.55 12.10 -2.62
N ALA A 45 23.66 12.50 -1.98
CA ALA A 45 24.91 12.80 -2.67
C ALA A 45 25.51 11.58 -3.37
N GLN A 46 25.50 10.41 -2.71
CA GLN A 46 25.96 9.15 -3.31
C GLN A 46 25.03 8.71 -4.45
N GLN A 47 23.71 8.87 -4.30
CA GLN A 47 22.75 8.59 -5.35
C GLN A 47 23.02 9.46 -6.59
N ASN A 48 23.26 10.75 -6.40
CA ASN A 48 23.60 11.68 -7.48
C ASN A 48 24.91 11.31 -8.16
N LEU A 49 25.93 10.88 -7.39
CA LEU A 49 27.20 10.38 -7.93
C LEU A 49 27.00 9.11 -8.79
N ILE A 50 26.25 8.11 -8.28
CA ILE A 50 25.94 6.86 -8.99
C ILE A 50 25.23 7.15 -10.32
N MET A 51 24.29 8.10 -10.30
CA MET A 51 23.49 8.46 -11.46
C MET A 51 24.15 9.50 -12.38
N LYS A 52 25.35 10.00 -12.01
CA LYS A 52 26.09 11.07 -12.67
C LYS A 52 25.30 12.37 -12.83
N TYR A 53 24.66 12.82 -11.75
CA TYR A 53 23.96 14.10 -11.69
C TYR A 53 24.63 15.06 -10.73
N THR A 54 24.62 16.34 -11.10
CA THR A 54 25.11 17.43 -10.25
C THR A 54 24.10 17.79 -9.16
N ASP A 55 22.80 17.66 -9.45
CA ASP A 55 21.72 18.12 -8.59
C ASP A 55 20.57 17.11 -8.54
N SER A 56 19.96 16.98 -7.36
CA SER A 56 18.79 16.15 -7.11
C SER A 56 17.51 16.70 -7.72
N ARG A 57 17.44 17.98 -8.11
CA ARG A 57 16.28 18.49 -8.88
C ARG A 57 16.00 17.68 -10.15
N THR A 58 17.05 17.14 -10.76
CA THR A 58 16.92 16.23 -11.91
C THR A 58 16.12 14.97 -11.54
N PHE A 59 16.26 14.47 -10.31
CA PHE A 59 15.44 13.38 -9.77
C PHE A 59 13.97 13.78 -9.73
N LEU A 60 13.68 14.86 -9.02
CA LEU A 60 12.33 15.32 -8.75
C LEU A 60 11.55 15.55 -10.04
N ASN A 61 12.22 16.10 -11.06
CA ASN A 61 11.59 16.42 -12.33
C ASN A 61 11.37 15.21 -13.26
N HIS A 62 12.34 14.28 -13.33
CA HIS A 62 12.35 13.24 -14.37
C HIS A 62 12.17 11.81 -13.86
N TYR A 63 12.49 11.55 -12.60
CA TYR A 63 12.65 10.21 -12.06
C TYR A 63 11.79 9.95 -10.82
N LEU A 64 11.24 10.98 -10.19
CA LEU A 64 10.29 10.82 -9.10
C LEU A 64 8.99 10.19 -9.65
N PRO A 65 8.52 9.09 -9.05
CA PRO A 65 7.19 8.56 -9.29
C PRO A 65 6.10 9.60 -9.05
N ARG A 66 5.30 9.87 -10.08
CA ARG A 66 4.07 10.68 -9.96
C ARG A 66 2.93 9.94 -9.24
N HIS A 67 3.15 8.67 -8.92
CA HIS A 67 2.21 7.85 -8.17
C HIS A 67 2.82 7.53 -6.80
N VAL A 68 2.04 7.79 -5.76
CA VAL A 68 2.37 7.43 -4.38
C VAL A 68 2.09 5.95 -4.21
N ASP A 69 3.15 5.14 -4.10
CA ASP A 69 3.07 3.71 -3.79
C ASP A 69 3.09 3.42 -2.28
N THR A 70 3.02 4.47 -1.47
CA THR A 70 2.86 4.34 -0.03
C THR A 70 1.40 4.05 0.29
N ASP A 71 1.20 3.23 1.32
CA ASP A 71 -0.12 2.95 1.89
C ASP A 71 -0.62 4.18 2.66
N MET A 72 -1.17 5.14 1.92
CA MET A 72 -1.62 6.42 2.49
C MET A 72 -2.71 6.23 3.53
N GLN A 73 -3.58 5.24 3.36
CA GLN A 73 -4.66 4.95 4.30
C GLN A 73 -4.09 4.58 5.67
N ASN A 74 -3.14 3.66 5.73
CA ASN A 74 -2.51 3.31 7.00
C ASN A 74 -1.68 4.46 7.57
N VAL A 75 -0.96 5.22 6.73
CA VAL A 75 -0.19 6.38 7.17
C VAL A 75 -1.08 7.45 7.81
N ILE A 76 -2.19 7.82 7.16
CA ILE A 76 -3.14 8.83 7.68
C ILE A 76 -3.74 8.37 9.02
N ASN A 77 -3.97 7.07 9.18
CA ASN A 77 -4.51 6.49 10.41
C ASN A 77 -3.44 6.24 11.49
N GLY A 78 -2.19 6.72 11.32
CA GLY A 78 -1.10 6.50 12.28
C GLY A 78 -0.63 5.05 12.38
N ARG A 79 -0.97 4.21 11.40
CA ARG A 79 -0.61 2.79 11.31
C ARG A 79 0.63 2.62 10.45
N GLN A 80 1.31 1.48 10.63
CA GLN A 80 2.44 1.12 9.80
C GLN A 80 1.96 0.84 8.36
N SER A 81 2.65 1.41 7.37
CA SER A 81 2.33 1.19 5.95
C SER A 81 2.56 -0.27 5.57
N ASN A 82 1.57 -0.88 4.90
CA ASN A 82 1.72 -2.23 4.37
C ASN A 82 2.50 -2.22 3.05
N LYS A 83 3.83 -2.09 3.16
CA LYS A 83 4.74 -2.04 1.99
C LYS A 83 4.65 -3.29 1.12
N SER A 84 4.42 -4.47 1.71
CA SER A 84 4.31 -5.72 0.97
C SER A 84 3.09 -5.72 0.06
N LEU A 85 1.93 -5.38 0.63
CA LEU A 85 0.68 -5.25 -0.12
C LEU A 85 0.80 -4.18 -1.21
N MET A 86 1.37 -3.01 -0.87
CA MET A 86 1.56 -1.94 -1.85
C MET A 86 2.49 -2.33 -2.99
N CYS A 87 3.59 -3.03 -2.73
CA CYS A 87 4.48 -3.56 -3.77
C CYS A 87 3.77 -4.52 -4.73
N VAL A 88 2.89 -5.38 -4.20
CA VAL A 88 2.11 -6.32 -5.02
C VAL A 88 1.06 -5.58 -5.85
N ILE A 89 0.40 -4.56 -5.27
CA ILE A 89 -0.64 -3.77 -5.92
C ILE A 89 -0.09 -2.82 -6.99
N THR A 90 1.08 -2.22 -6.76
CA THR A 90 1.68 -1.19 -7.62
C THR A 90 2.65 -1.74 -8.68
N ARG A 91 2.74 -3.07 -8.81
CA ARG A 91 3.62 -3.71 -9.80
C ARG A 91 3.18 -3.31 -11.22
N ILE A 92 4.12 -2.80 -12.03
CA ILE A 92 3.88 -2.27 -13.40
C ILE A 92 2.98 -3.18 -14.24
N SER A 93 3.22 -4.50 -14.23
CA SER A 93 2.45 -5.44 -15.04
C SER A 93 1.00 -5.61 -14.59
N ARG A 94 0.65 -5.27 -13.35
CA ARG A 94 -0.67 -5.54 -12.77
C ARG A 94 -1.80 -4.77 -13.45
N TRP A 95 -1.58 -3.51 -13.80
CA TRP A 95 -2.59 -2.67 -14.46
C TRP A 95 -2.66 -2.89 -15.97
N ILE A 96 -1.57 -3.36 -16.55
CA ILE A 96 -1.42 -3.52 -18.00
C ILE A 96 -1.92 -4.90 -18.45
N ASP A 97 -1.77 -5.93 -17.61
CA ASP A 97 -2.18 -7.29 -17.93
C ASP A 97 -3.70 -7.42 -18.06
N THR A 98 -4.16 -7.52 -19.31
CA THR A 98 -5.56 -7.71 -19.66
C THR A 98 -6.07 -9.11 -19.34
N ARG A 99 -5.19 -10.09 -19.18
CA ARG A 99 -5.54 -11.47 -18.83
C ARG A 99 -5.77 -11.65 -17.33
N ARG A 100 -5.43 -10.66 -16.51
CA ARG A 100 -5.56 -10.73 -15.07
C ARG A 100 -7.04 -10.65 -14.65
N PRO A 101 -7.55 -11.61 -13.86
CA PRO A 101 -8.90 -11.53 -13.32
C PRO A 101 -9.07 -10.28 -12.45
N ARG A 102 -9.95 -9.36 -12.85
CA ARG A 102 -10.30 -8.15 -12.08
C ARG A 102 -11.53 -8.35 -11.20
N HIS A 103 -12.36 -9.30 -11.59
CA HIS A 103 -13.57 -9.66 -10.87
C HIS A 103 -13.54 -11.16 -10.60
N LEU A 104 -14.02 -11.54 -9.43
CA LEU A 104 -14.29 -12.93 -9.14
C LEU A 104 -15.52 -13.33 -9.95
N THR A 105 -15.43 -14.48 -10.61
CA THR A 105 -16.62 -15.08 -11.21
C THR A 105 -17.61 -15.48 -10.11
N PRO A 106 -18.92 -15.54 -10.37
CA PRO A 106 -19.91 -15.93 -9.37
C PRO A 106 -19.60 -17.29 -8.72
N LYS A 107 -19.03 -18.24 -9.49
CA LYS A 107 -18.59 -19.55 -8.97
C LYS A 107 -17.41 -19.43 -7.99
N GLN A 108 -16.44 -18.59 -8.29
CA GLN A 108 -15.29 -18.33 -7.41
C GLN A 108 -15.73 -17.60 -6.14
N GLN A 109 -16.62 -16.61 -6.28
CA GLN A 109 -17.22 -15.91 -5.14
C GLN A 109 -17.93 -16.92 -4.22
N ALA A 110 -18.80 -17.77 -4.78
CA ALA A 110 -19.48 -18.82 -4.02
C ALA A 110 -18.50 -19.80 -3.34
N SER A 111 -17.34 -20.07 -3.94
CA SER A 111 -16.29 -20.88 -3.33
C SER A 111 -15.63 -20.20 -2.13
N ILE A 112 -15.41 -18.89 -2.19
CA ILE A 112 -14.80 -18.12 -1.11
C ILE A 112 -15.75 -18.04 0.10
N HIS A 113 -17.05 -17.86 -0.15
CA HIS A 113 -18.08 -17.85 0.89
C HIS A 113 -18.25 -19.19 1.64
N LYS A 114 -17.58 -20.27 1.22
CA LYS A 114 -17.55 -21.54 1.96
C LYS A 114 -16.60 -21.51 3.15
N TYR A 115 -15.59 -20.63 3.13
CA TYR A 115 -14.62 -20.54 4.21
C TYR A 115 -15.19 -19.70 5.36
N LEU A 116 -15.31 -20.35 6.54
CA LEU A 116 -15.92 -19.75 7.72
C LEU A 116 -15.18 -18.48 8.18
N GLU A 117 -13.84 -18.53 8.18
CA GLU A 117 -12.96 -17.40 8.53
C GLU A 117 -13.28 -16.15 7.71
N TYR A 118 -13.53 -16.31 6.40
CA TYR A 118 -13.87 -15.21 5.52
C TYR A 118 -15.25 -14.62 5.86
N VAL A 119 -16.25 -15.48 6.10
CA VAL A 119 -17.61 -15.03 6.44
C VAL A 119 -17.63 -14.32 7.79
N GLU A 120 -16.88 -14.81 8.78
CA GLU A 120 -16.75 -14.18 10.09
C GLU A 120 -16.04 -12.82 9.99
N ALA A 121 -14.96 -12.72 9.22
CA ALA A 121 -14.27 -11.46 8.98
C ALA A 121 -15.16 -10.42 8.29
N VAL A 122 -15.97 -10.85 7.32
CA VAL A 122 -16.92 -9.96 6.62
C VAL A 122 -18.01 -9.48 7.58
N ARG A 123 -18.61 -10.38 8.38
CA ARG A 123 -19.63 -10.00 9.38
C ARG A 123 -19.09 -9.01 10.39
N ALA A 124 -17.94 -9.32 11.00
CA ALA A 124 -17.32 -8.45 11.99
C ALA A 124 -17.03 -7.05 11.45
N ALA A 125 -16.70 -6.94 10.17
CA ALA A 125 -16.42 -5.65 9.57
C ALA A 125 -17.69 -4.87 9.17
N ILE A 126 -18.78 -5.55 8.78
CA ILE A 126 -20.12 -4.94 8.64
C ILE A 126 -20.59 -4.42 10.00
N ASP A 127 -20.51 -5.23 11.05
CA ASP A 127 -20.91 -4.84 12.41
C ASP A 127 -20.12 -3.61 12.89
N ASN A 128 -18.82 -3.56 12.60
CA ASN A 128 -17.97 -2.40 12.89
C ASN A 128 -18.35 -1.16 12.07
N GLU A 129 -18.83 -1.32 10.85
CA GLU A 129 -19.25 -0.22 9.98
C GLU A 129 -20.63 0.31 10.38
N GLU A 130 -21.54 -0.57 10.76
CA GLU A 130 -22.81 -0.24 11.40
C GLU A 130 -22.60 0.50 12.73
N ALA A 131 -21.72 -0.01 13.60
CA ALA A 131 -21.36 0.65 14.85
C ALA A 131 -20.76 2.06 14.62
N LYS A 132 -19.92 2.22 13.59
CA LYS A 132 -19.38 3.55 13.20
C LYS A 132 -20.45 4.46 12.63
N ASN A 133 -21.42 3.94 11.90
CA ASN A 133 -22.49 4.72 11.30
C ASN A 133 -23.50 5.19 12.37
N VAL A 134 -23.84 4.34 13.35
CA VAL A 134 -24.65 4.72 14.52
C VAL A 134 -23.97 5.84 15.30
N LEU A 135 -22.66 5.72 15.56
CA LEU A 135 -21.86 6.77 16.22
C LEU A 135 -21.77 8.07 15.40
N ARG A 136 -22.01 8.01 14.09
CA ARG A 136 -21.94 9.16 13.17
C ARG A 136 -23.29 9.84 12.98
N THR A 137 -24.39 9.12 13.10
CA THR A 137 -25.76 9.64 12.99
C THR A 137 -26.28 10.24 14.29
N ASP A 138 -25.83 9.72 15.43
CA ASP A 138 -26.09 10.34 16.72
C ASP A 138 -25.12 11.52 16.87
N SER A 139 -25.58 12.71 16.49
CA SER A 139 -24.91 13.96 16.80
C SER A 139 -24.52 13.95 18.28
N ILE A 140 -23.21 13.89 18.48
CA ILE A 140 -22.50 13.73 19.72
C ILE A 140 -23.14 14.53 20.86
N LEU A 141 -23.74 13.84 21.84
CA LEU A 141 -24.04 14.46 23.13
C LEU A 141 -22.69 14.77 23.82
N PRO A 142 -22.51 15.98 24.39
CA PRO A 142 -21.22 16.41 24.96
C PRO A 142 -20.68 15.45 26.04
N GLU A 143 -21.57 14.71 26.70
CA GLU A 143 -21.25 13.69 27.69
C GLU A 143 -20.50 12.48 27.10
N GLN A 144 -20.76 12.11 25.84
CA GLN A 144 -20.07 11.01 25.18
C GLN A 144 -18.65 11.39 24.70
N ILE A 145 -18.37 12.68 24.45
CA ILE A 145 -17.01 13.17 24.15
C ILE A 145 -16.12 13.04 25.37
N ASP A 146 -16.62 13.47 26.53
CA ASP A 146 -15.90 13.41 27.79
C ASP A 146 -15.60 11.95 28.18
N LEU A 147 -16.55 11.04 27.94
CA LEU A 147 -16.32 9.60 28.12
C LEU A 147 -15.30 9.03 27.12
N LEU A 148 -15.31 9.47 25.85
CA LEU A 148 -14.32 9.04 24.85
C LEU A 148 -12.92 9.58 25.16
N GLU A 149 -12.81 10.81 25.64
CA GLU A 149 -11.53 11.42 26.05
C GLU A 149 -10.98 10.73 27.30
N LYS A 150 -11.83 10.42 28.28
CA LYS A 150 -11.48 9.60 29.44
C LYS A 150 -11.02 8.20 29.04
N LEU A 151 -11.74 7.53 28.13
CA LEU A 151 -11.35 6.21 27.64
C LEU A 151 -10.04 6.23 26.85
N GLN A 152 -9.76 7.29 26.09
CA GLN A 152 -8.49 7.48 25.39
C GLN A 152 -7.34 7.71 26.36
N ASN A 153 -7.53 8.55 27.37
CA ASN A 153 -6.54 8.81 28.41
C ASN A 153 -6.25 7.55 29.24
N SER A 154 -7.27 6.79 29.62
CA SER A 154 -7.10 5.50 30.31
C SER A 154 -6.42 4.45 29.43
N ARG A 155 -6.71 4.41 28.13
CA ARG A 155 -6.02 3.50 27.19
C ARG A 155 -4.53 3.85 27.10
N ASP A 156 -4.19 5.13 27.02
CA ASP A 156 -2.82 5.58 26.86
C ASP A 156 -2.00 5.40 28.16
N GLU A 157 -2.62 5.52 29.34
CA GLU A 157 -2.04 5.11 30.63
C GLU A 157 -1.79 3.58 30.69
N ILE A 158 -2.77 2.77 30.26
CA ILE A 158 -2.62 1.30 30.24
C ILE A 158 -1.51 0.89 29.25
N LEU A 159 -1.39 1.56 28.10
CA LEU A 159 -0.34 1.30 27.11
C LEU A 159 1.06 1.71 27.61
N GLN A 160 1.16 2.66 28.54
CA GLN A 160 2.43 3.03 29.20
C GLN A 160 2.83 2.05 30.31
N LEU A 161 1.85 1.36 30.92
CA LEU A 161 2.07 0.40 32.00
C LEU A 161 2.30 -1.05 31.52
N LEU A 162 1.99 -1.35 30.25
CA LEU A 162 2.24 -2.67 29.68
C LEU A 162 3.70 -2.81 29.24
N PRO A 163 4.51 -3.69 29.87
CA PRO A 163 5.86 -3.97 29.38
C PRO A 163 5.76 -4.56 27.98
N SER A 164 6.66 -4.12 27.11
CA SER A 164 6.77 -4.45 25.69
C SER A 164 6.82 -5.96 25.44
N CYS A 165 5.65 -6.61 25.42
CA CYS A 165 5.51 -8.03 25.17
C CYS A 165 4.53 -8.27 24.02
N ASN A 166 4.93 -9.18 23.13
CA ASN A 166 4.46 -9.54 21.79
C ASN A 166 2.95 -9.75 21.52
N ILE A 167 2.03 -9.44 22.44
CA ILE A 167 0.58 -9.69 22.28
C ILE A 167 -0.08 -8.61 21.40
N ALA A 168 0.48 -7.40 21.33
CA ALA A 168 -0.05 -6.30 20.49
C ALA A 168 0.02 -6.55 18.96
N VAL A 169 0.73 -7.59 18.52
CA VAL A 169 0.84 -7.98 17.10
C VAL A 169 -0.44 -8.64 16.59
N ILE A 170 -1.21 -9.30 17.46
CA ILE A 170 -2.35 -10.13 17.05
C ILE A 170 -3.61 -9.27 16.80
N LEU A 171 -3.86 -8.23 17.60
CA LEU A 171 -5.05 -7.38 17.47
C LEU A 171 -5.00 -6.38 16.30
N LYS A 172 -3.85 -6.22 15.64
CA LYS A 172 -3.66 -5.22 14.57
C LYS A 172 -3.90 -5.75 13.15
N ALA A 173 -4.11 -7.06 12.98
CA ALA A 173 -4.28 -7.70 11.67
C ALA A 173 -5.72 -7.72 11.12
N GLY A 174 -6.73 -7.30 11.91
CA GLY A 174 -8.13 -7.63 11.65
C GLY A 174 -9.06 -6.57 11.04
N LEU A 175 -8.61 -5.41 10.55
CA LEU A 175 -9.54 -4.41 9.98
C LEU A 175 -8.99 -3.64 8.77
N CYS A 176 -9.41 -4.06 7.57
CA CYS A 176 -9.64 -3.21 6.40
C CYS A 176 -10.73 -3.87 5.51
N ILE A 177 -11.97 -3.39 5.65
CA ILE A 177 -13.00 -3.46 4.60
C ILE A 177 -13.00 -2.11 3.86
N ASP A 178 -13.12 -2.22 2.54
CA ASP A 178 -13.22 -1.15 1.56
C ASP A 178 -14.55 -0.39 1.70
N ASN A 179 -14.47 0.95 1.72
CA ASN A 179 -15.63 1.82 1.52
C ASN A 179 -15.91 1.92 0.00
N VAL A 180 -17.00 1.28 -0.41
CA VAL A 180 -17.69 1.53 -1.68
C VAL A 180 -18.64 2.70 -1.45
N ASN A 181 -18.52 3.80 -2.20
CA ASN A 181 -19.68 4.47 -2.82
C ASN A 181 -19.25 5.64 -3.73
N GLY A 182 -19.81 5.66 -4.95
CA GLY A 182 -19.75 6.79 -5.86
C GLY A 182 -19.94 6.47 -7.34
N ARG A 183 -21.11 5.97 -7.73
CA ARG A 183 -21.65 6.12 -9.10
C ARG A 183 -22.30 7.51 -9.18
N LEU A 184 -22.08 8.17 -10.33
CA LEU A 184 -22.74 9.36 -10.89
C LEU A 184 -22.49 10.70 -10.18
#